data_AF-A0A0K9FBK8-F1
#
_entry.id   AF-A0A0K9FBK8-F1
#
_cell.length_a   1.000
_cell.length_b   1.000
_cell.length_c   1.000
_cell.angle_alpha   90.00
_cell.angle_beta   90.00
_cell.angle_gamma   90.00
#
_symmetry.space_group_name_H-M   'P 1'
#
loop_
_entity.id
_entity.type
_entity.pdbx_description
1 polymer ?
#
loop_
_entity_poly.entity_id
_entity_poly.type
_entity_poly.pdbx_seq_one_letter_code
_entity_poly.pdbx_strand_id
1 'polypeptide(L)'
;MGKLSEKTKSIIEAAGWYSGRSVDIDSTVDYLEKKGYEVFDCAKDVLKEFGGLTYVYLDDDTEGSFIRTPHEALGDAARLHFKRYEVILGKKLIVIGTAYGDNAIMFMDEVGKVYGFHDDYYIWKLGDNIYDAVNNLCECKELKLIHETTN
;
A
#
# COMPACT_ATOMS: atom_id res chain seq x y z
N MET A 1 -17.78 4.46 0.83
CA MET A 1 -16.91 4.04 1.95
C MET A 1 -16.72 2.54 1.87
N GLY A 2 -15.48 2.07 1.81
CA GLY A 2 -15.20 0.64 1.89
C GLY A 2 -15.48 0.11 3.30
N LYS A 3 -15.55 -1.21 3.47
CA LYS A 3 -15.86 -1.85 4.76
C LYS A 3 -14.82 -2.93 5.05
N LEU A 4 -14.22 -2.88 6.22
CA LEU A 4 -13.35 -3.96 6.71
C LEU A 4 -14.19 -5.15 7.15
N SER A 5 -13.75 -6.36 6.80
CA SER A 5 -14.35 -7.58 7.33
C SER A 5 -14.04 -7.74 8.82
N GLU A 6 -14.80 -8.57 9.52
CA GLU A 6 -14.53 -8.84 10.94
C GLU A 6 -13.18 -9.54 11.13
N LYS A 7 -12.79 -10.45 10.23
CA LYS A 7 -11.47 -11.11 10.25
C LYS A 7 -10.35 -10.07 10.11
N THR A 8 -10.47 -9.18 9.13
CA THR A 8 -9.49 -8.13 8.89
C THR A 8 -9.40 -7.15 10.05
N LYS A 9 -10.55 -6.73 10.62
CA LYS A 9 -10.56 -5.87 11.81
C LYS A 9 -9.79 -6.50 12.96
N SER A 10 -10.05 -7.76 13.30
CA SER A 10 -9.34 -8.44 14.39
C SER A 10 -7.82 -8.44 14.18
N ILE A 11 -7.36 -8.64 12.94
CA ILE A 11 -5.93 -8.62 12.59
C ILE A 11 -5.35 -7.22 12.78
N ILE A 12 -6.00 -6.20 12.23
CA ILE A 12 -5.43 -4.84 12.27
C ILE A 12 -5.55 -4.18 13.66
N GLU A 13 -6.60 -4.50 14.41
CA GLU A 13 -6.77 -4.07 15.79
C GLU A 13 -5.69 -4.66 16.71
N ALA A 14 -5.28 -5.91 16.48
CA ALA A 14 -4.15 -6.53 17.18
C ALA A 14 -2.82 -5.80 16.91
N ALA A 15 -2.69 -5.16 15.74
CA ALA A 15 -1.56 -4.31 15.40
C ALA A 15 -1.67 -2.87 15.96
N GLY A 16 -2.74 -2.53 16.69
CA GLY A 16 -2.95 -1.22 17.28
C GLY A 16 -3.78 -0.24 16.43
N TRP A 17 -4.41 -0.71 15.36
CA TRP A 17 -5.41 0.09 14.64
C TRP A 17 -6.71 0.22 15.46
N TYR A 18 -7.42 1.32 15.30
CA TYR A 18 -8.76 1.51 15.86
C TYR A 18 -9.58 2.41 14.93
N SER A 19 -10.91 2.29 14.98
CA SER A 19 -11.78 3.10 14.13
C SER A 19 -11.63 4.60 14.45
N GLY A 20 -11.47 5.42 13.41
CA GLY A 20 -11.25 6.86 13.56
C GLY A 20 -9.82 7.26 13.92
N ARG A 21 -8.86 6.33 13.85
CA ARG A 21 -7.43 6.62 13.98
C ARG A 21 -7.02 7.69 12.96
N SER A 22 -6.24 8.65 13.42
CA SER A 22 -5.64 9.70 12.60
C SER A 22 -4.28 10.07 13.19
N VAL A 23 -3.20 9.67 12.52
CA VAL A 23 -1.84 10.04 12.91
C VAL A 23 -1.37 11.29 12.18
N ASP A 24 -0.37 11.96 12.76
CA ASP A 24 0.38 13.00 12.06
C ASP A 24 1.18 12.37 10.91
N ILE A 25 1.09 12.99 9.72
CA ILE A 25 1.73 12.53 8.50
C ILE A 25 2.65 13.58 7.89
N ASP A 26 2.86 14.73 8.53
CA ASP A 26 3.58 15.87 7.94
C ASP A 26 4.99 15.46 7.50
N SER A 27 5.71 14.71 8.34
CA SER A 27 7.03 14.17 8.01
C SER A 27 7.03 13.22 6.81
N THR A 28 5.95 12.45 6.64
CA THR A 28 5.79 11.51 5.53
C THR A 28 5.43 12.23 4.24
N VAL A 29 4.58 13.24 4.30
CA VAL A 29 4.25 14.10 3.16
C VAL A 29 5.50 14.83 2.69
N ASP A 30 6.23 15.48 3.59
CA ASP A 30 7.48 16.17 3.28
C ASP A 30 8.51 15.24 2.63
N TYR A 31 8.64 14.01 3.12
CA TYR A 31 9.53 13.01 2.55
C TYR A 31 9.13 12.63 1.11
N LEU A 32 7.86 12.35 0.88
CA LEU A 32 7.33 11.99 -0.44
C LEU A 32 7.49 13.14 -1.45
N GLU A 33 7.18 14.37 -1.04
CA GLU A 33 7.33 15.56 -1.88
C GLU A 33 8.80 15.85 -2.22
N LYS A 34 9.72 15.69 -1.26
CA LYS A 34 11.17 15.79 -1.52
C LYS A 34 11.68 14.72 -2.48
N LYS A 35 11.06 13.54 -2.48
CA LYS A 35 11.32 12.48 -3.48
C LYS A 35 10.65 12.76 -4.83
N GLY A 36 9.86 13.85 -4.95
CA GLY A 36 9.26 14.33 -6.18
C GLY A 36 7.88 13.74 -6.48
N TYR A 37 7.23 13.14 -5.48
CA TYR A 37 5.85 12.66 -5.60
C TYR A 37 4.85 13.79 -5.34
N GLU A 38 3.67 13.68 -5.95
CA GLU A 38 2.49 14.46 -5.61
C GLU A 38 1.65 13.65 -4.62
N VAL A 39 1.42 14.17 -3.41
CA VAL A 39 0.67 13.45 -2.38
C VAL A 39 -0.82 13.82 -2.48
N PHE A 40 -1.61 12.90 -3.01
CA PHE A 40 -3.06 13.06 -3.17
C PHE A 40 -3.78 13.08 -1.82
N ASP A 41 -4.93 13.77 -1.76
CA ASP A 41 -5.71 13.83 -0.52
C ASP A 41 -6.22 12.46 -0.08
N CYS A 42 -6.63 11.60 -1.02
CA CYS A 42 -7.00 10.22 -0.72
C CYS A 42 -5.84 9.41 -0.11
N ALA A 43 -4.60 9.66 -0.53
CA ALA A 43 -3.43 9.02 0.05
C ALA A 43 -3.12 9.58 1.44
N LYS A 44 -3.31 10.89 1.67
CA LYS A 44 -3.19 11.50 3.01
C LYS A 44 -4.16 10.87 4.00
N ASP A 45 -5.43 10.71 3.61
CA ASP A 45 -6.44 10.07 4.47
C ASP A 45 -6.03 8.64 4.84
N VAL A 46 -5.49 7.91 3.87
CA VAL A 46 -5.00 6.55 4.06
C VAL A 46 -3.78 6.48 4.97
N LEU A 47 -2.83 7.40 4.82
CA LEU A 47 -1.64 7.49 5.68
C LEU A 47 -2.03 7.91 7.11
N LYS A 48 -3.00 8.80 7.28
CA LYS A 48 -3.51 9.19 8.61
C LYS A 48 -4.19 8.02 9.31
N GLU A 49 -5.02 7.25 8.60
CA GLU A 49 -5.77 6.16 9.21
C GLU A 49 -4.91 4.92 9.45
N PHE A 50 -4.12 4.51 8.46
CA PHE A 50 -3.41 3.22 8.48
C PHE A 50 -1.89 3.32 8.59
N GLY A 51 -1.31 4.51 8.46
CA GLY A 51 0.15 4.74 8.47
C GLY A 51 0.80 4.46 9.83
N GLY A 52 2.07 4.04 9.80
CA GLY A 52 2.88 3.88 11.01
C GLY A 52 2.58 2.64 11.85
N LEU A 53 1.87 1.65 11.29
CA LEU A 53 1.68 0.32 11.90
C LEU A 53 2.21 -0.76 10.95
N THR A 54 2.62 -1.87 11.56
CA THR A 54 2.95 -3.12 10.87
C THR A 54 1.86 -4.12 11.15
N TYR A 55 1.22 -4.60 10.09
CA TYR A 55 0.12 -5.55 10.19
C TYR A 55 0.62 -6.94 9.83
N VAL A 56 0.42 -7.90 10.72
CA VAL A 56 0.86 -9.28 10.54
C VAL A 56 -0.36 -10.16 10.34
N TYR A 57 -0.35 -10.99 9.30
CA TYR A 57 -1.40 -11.94 8.98
C TYR A 57 -0.80 -13.32 8.72
N LEU A 58 -1.64 -14.35 8.74
CA LEU A 58 -1.24 -15.73 8.48
C LEU A 58 -1.81 -16.21 7.15
N ASP A 59 -0.96 -16.81 6.33
CA ASP A 59 -1.27 -17.47 5.06
C ASP A 59 -0.80 -18.94 5.15
N ASP A 60 -1.72 -19.89 5.36
CA ASP A 60 -1.43 -21.32 5.53
C ASP A 60 -0.17 -21.59 6.40
N ASP A 61 -0.19 -21.06 7.63
CA ASP A 61 0.90 -21.12 8.64
C ASP A 61 2.19 -20.34 8.30
N THR A 62 2.21 -19.60 7.20
CA THR A 62 3.27 -18.63 6.88
C THR A 62 2.86 -17.24 7.34
N GLU A 63 3.71 -16.57 8.12
CA GLU A 63 3.49 -15.17 8.50
C GLU A 63 3.77 -14.23 7.32
N GLY A 64 2.75 -13.50 6.92
CA GLY A 64 2.86 -12.36 6.02
C GLY A 64 2.76 -11.05 6.81
N SER A 65 3.35 -9.99 6.28
CA SER A 65 3.17 -8.66 6.85
C SER A 65 3.04 -7.61 5.77
N PHE A 66 2.40 -6.49 6.11
CA PHE A 66 2.46 -5.29 5.31
C PHE A 66 2.76 -4.09 6.21
N ILE A 67 3.69 -3.25 5.76
CA ILE A 67 4.18 -2.09 6.48
C ILE A 67 3.72 -0.84 5.75
N ARG A 68 3.25 0.15 6.50
CA ARG A 68 2.48 1.26 5.90
C ARG A 68 3.22 2.60 5.91
N THR A 69 4.54 2.61 6.05
CA THR A 69 5.32 3.84 5.93
C THR A 69 6.05 3.91 4.57
N PRO A 70 5.92 5.01 3.83
CA PRO A 70 6.68 5.22 2.60
C PRO A 70 8.20 5.28 2.80
N HIS A 71 8.66 5.62 4.01
CA HIS A 71 10.08 5.69 4.35
C HIS A 71 10.78 4.33 4.20
N GLU A 72 10.16 3.29 4.74
CA GLU A 72 10.68 1.91 4.64
C GLU A 72 10.55 1.36 3.22
N ALA A 73 9.45 1.69 2.53
CA ALA A 73 9.17 1.20 1.18
C ALA A 73 10.13 1.74 0.11
N LEU A 74 10.54 3.00 0.23
CA LEU A 74 11.36 3.67 -0.77
C LEU A 74 12.85 3.60 -0.46
N GLY A 75 13.25 3.60 0.82
CA GLY A 75 14.66 3.68 1.23
C GLY A 75 15.42 4.78 0.45
N ASP A 76 16.55 4.39 -0.15
CA ASP A 76 17.38 5.27 -0.98
C ASP A 76 16.93 5.36 -2.44
N ALA A 77 15.93 4.58 -2.86
CA ALA A 77 15.46 4.58 -4.24
C ALA A 77 14.93 5.96 -4.65
N ALA A 78 15.33 6.39 -5.84
CA ALA A 78 14.85 7.63 -6.46
C ALA A 78 13.51 7.39 -7.17
N ARG A 79 12.62 8.40 -7.16
CA ARG A 79 11.32 8.35 -7.86
C ARG A 79 11.43 7.96 -9.33
N LEU A 80 12.55 8.27 -9.99
CA LEU A 80 12.78 7.95 -11.38
C LEU A 80 12.62 6.45 -11.68
N HIS A 81 12.96 5.57 -10.73
CA HIS A 81 12.79 4.12 -10.86
C HIS A 81 11.32 3.71 -10.99
N PHE A 82 10.41 4.48 -10.40
CA PHE A 82 8.99 4.15 -10.32
C PHE A 82 8.13 4.83 -11.39
N LYS A 83 8.69 5.81 -12.13
CA LYS A 83 7.95 6.55 -13.16
C LYS A 83 7.43 5.66 -14.28
N ARG A 84 8.11 4.54 -14.59
CA ARG A 84 7.61 3.57 -15.58
C ARG A 84 6.26 2.96 -15.19
N TYR A 85 5.95 2.85 -13.89
CA TYR A 85 4.67 2.30 -13.43
C TYR A 85 3.51 3.24 -13.75
N GLU A 86 3.75 4.55 -13.62
CA GLU A 86 2.79 5.56 -14.05
C GLU A 86 2.53 5.47 -15.56
N VAL A 87 3.55 5.16 -16.35
CA VAL A 87 3.43 4.95 -17.81
C VAL A 87 2.64 3.69 -18.14
N ILE A 88 2.96 2.55 -17.50
CA ILE A 88 2.27 1.27 -17.72
C ILE A 88 0.79 1.39 -17.35
N LEU A 89 0.47 2.03 -16.21
CA LEU A 89 -0.90 2.18 -15.75
C LEU A 89 -1.64 3.39 -16.34
N GLY A 90 -0.92 4.31 -16.99
CA GLY A 90 -1.47 5.58 -17.48
C GLY A 90 -2.02 6.47 -16.36
N LYS A 91 -1.41 6.42 -15.17
CA LYS A 91 -1.93 6.99 -13.92
C LYS A 91 -0.80 7.59 -13.10
N LYS A 92 -1.07 8.66 -12.36
CA LYS A 92 -0.13 9.11 -11.32
C LYS A 92 -0.22 8.17 -10.12
N LEU A 93 0.92 7.89 -9.49
CA LEU A 93 1.00 6.95 -8.39
C LEU A 93 1.78 7.53 -7.21
N ILE A 94 1.31 7.21 -6.01
CA ILE A 94 1.98 7.56 -4.75
C ILE A 94 2.24 6.30 -3.94
N VAL A 95 3.43 6.19 -3.35
CA VAL A 95 3.77 5.07 -2.45
C VAL A 95 3.03 5.25 -1.13
N ILE A 96 2.43 4.16 -0.66
CA ILE A 96 1.68 4.12 0.61
C ILE A 96 2.22 3.05 1.57
N GLY A 97 3.29 2.34 1.22
CA GLY A 97 3.89 1.29 2.06
C GLY A 97 4.42 0.10 1.26
N THR A 98 4.58 -1.03 1.94
CA THR A 98 4.97 -2.34 1.41
C THR A 98 3.97 -3.42 1.81
N ALA A 99 4.00 -4.55 1.11
CA ALA A 99 3.23 -5.75 1.40
C ALA A 99 4.11 -7.00 1.24
N TYR A 100 3.63 -8.14 1.75
CA TYR A 100 4.29 -9.44 1.68
C TYR A 100 5.69 -9.46 2.30
N GLY A 101 5.87 -8.82 3.46
CA GLY A 101 7.17 -8.74 4.14
C GLY A 101 8.21 -7.99 3.32
N ASP A 102 7.86 -6.79 2.86
CA ASP A 102 8.68 -5.90 2.02
C ASP A 102 9.00 -6.41 0.61
N ASN A 103 8.42 -7.55 0.20
CA ASN A 103 8.60 -8.06 -1.15
C ASN A 103 7.84 -7.24 -2.21
N ALA A 104 6.76 -6.55 -1.86
CA ALA A 104 6.03 -5.70 -2.81
C ALA A 104 5.88 -4.28 -2.29
N ILE A 105 6.03 -3.28 -3.17
CA ILE A 105 5.74 -1.88 -2.85
C ILE A 105 4.28 -1.59 -3.19
N MET A 106 3.56 -1.00 -2.23
CA MET A 106 2.18 -0.57 -2.39
C MET A 106 2.10 0.85 -2.93
N PHE A 107 1.30 1.03 -3.98
CA PHE A 107 1.00 2.33 -4.56
C PHE A 107 -0.51 2.60 -4.56
N MET A 108 -0.87 3.88 -4.54
CA MET A 108 -2.23 4.38 -4.72
C MET A 108 -2.30 5.30 -5.93
N ASP A 109 -3.38 5.21 -6.71
CA ASP A 109 -3.68 6.21 -7.74
C ASP A 109 -4.52 7.38 -7.21
N GLU A 110 -4.68 8.42 -8.02
CA GLU A 110 -5.41 9.64 -7.67
C GLU A 110 -6.89 9.43 -7.28
N VAL A 111 -7.48 8.28 -7.62
CA VAL A 111 -8.86 7.92 -7.28
C VAL A 111 -8.95 6.90 -6.13
N GLY A 112 -7.82 6.53 -5.53
CA GLY A 112 -7.75 5.69 -4.34
C GLY A 112 -7.59 4.19 -4.59
N LYS A 113 -7.39 3.74 -5.84
CA LYS A 113 -7.13 2.34 -6.14
C LYS A 113 -5.73 1.95 -5.70
N VAL A 114 -5.60 0.74 -5.17
CA VAL A 114 -4.34 0.27 -4.58
C VAL A 114 -3.73 -0.83 -5.43
N TYR A 115 -2.42 -0.74 -5.61
CA TYR A 115 -1.62 -1.61 -6.45
C TYR A 115 -0.39 -2.12 -5.69
N GLY A 116 0.05 -3.33 -5.98
CA GLY A 116 1.28 -3.93 -5.46
C GLY A 116 2.24 -4.18 -6.61
N PHE A 117 3.50 -3.82 -6.42
CA PHE A 117 4.55 -3.95 -7.42
C PHE A 117 5.68 -4.79 -6.84
N HIS A 118 6.04 -5.87 -7.53
CA HIS A 118 7.16 -6.75 -7.18
C HIS A 118 8.12 -6.88 -8.35
N ASP A 119 9.41 -6.75 -8.05
CA ASP A 119 10.54 -6.96 -8.97
C ASP A 119 10.39 -6.29 -10.34
N ASP A 120 9.66 -5.18 -10.42
CA ASP A 120 9.43 -4.41 -11.65
C ASP A 120 8.58 -5.07 -12.75
N TYR A 121 8.37 -6.38 -12.65
CA TYR A 121 7.69 -7.18 -13.66
C TYR A 121 6.22 -7.41 -13.34
N TYR A 122 5.86 -7.45 -12.06
CA TYR A 122 4.52 -7.85 -11.63
C TYR A 122 3.77 -6.68 -11.01
N ILE A 123 2.59 -6.40 -11.57
CA ILE A 123 1.66 -5.40 -11.05
C ILE A 123 0.36 -6.08 -10.68
N TRP A 124 0.03 -6.11 -9.39
CA TRP A 124 -1.28 -6.58 -8.93
C TRP A 124 -2.18 -5.43 -8.53
N LYS A 125 -3.48 -5.58 -8.78
CA LYS A 125 -4.50 -4.75 -8.15
C LYS A 125 -4.81 -5.32 -6.77
N LEU A 126 -4.45 -4.59 -5.72
CA LEU A 126 -4.75 -5.00 -4.34
C LEU A 126 -6.20 -4.70 -3.99
N GLY A 127 -6.77 -3.59 -4.48
CA GLY A 127 -8.17 -3.23 -4.20
C GLY A 127 -8.64 -2.01 -4.99
N ASP A 128 -9.97 -1.80 -5.02
CA ASP A 128 -10.58 -0.59 -5.59
C ASP A 128 -10.52 0.62 -4.65
N ASN A 129 -10.26 0.35 -3.37
CA ASN A 129 -9.97 1.34 -2.34
C ASN A 129 -9.08 0.70 -1.27
N ILE A 130 -8.71 1.48 -0.25
CA ILE A 130 -7.85 0.98 0.81
C ILE A 130 -8.45 -0.19 1.59
N TYR A 131 -9.72 -0.13 1.94
CA TYR A 131 -10.36 -1.14 2.78
C TYR A 131 -10.42 -2.47 2.03
N ASP A 132 -10.68 -2.44 0.72
CA ASP A 132 -10.62 -3.63 -0.14
C ASP A 132 -9.21 -4.23 -0.16
N ALA A 133 -8.18 -3.38 -0.30
CA ALA A 133 -6.79 -3.84 -0.32
C ALA A 133 -6.36 -4.48 1.00
N VAL A 134 -6.71 -3.85 2.14
CA VAL A 134 -6.40 -4.39 3.47
C VAL A 134 -7.16 -5.68 3.72
N ASN A 135 -8.44 -5.77 3.31
CA ASN A 135 -9.18 -7.03 3.37
C ASN A 135 -8.50 -8.13 2.55
N ASN A 136 -8.13 -7.83 1.30
CA ASN A 136 -7.53 -8.80 0.40
C ASN A 136 -6.17 -9.31 0.89
N LEU A 137 -5.34 -8.42 1.45
CA LEU A 137 -4.05 -8.79 2.05
C LEU A 137 -4.24 -9.65 3.30
N CYS A 138 -5.02 -9.19 4.29
CA CYS A 138 -5.23 -9.92 5.54
C CYS A 138 -5.95 -11.26 5.36
N GLU A 139 -6.72 -11.41 4.29
CA GLU A 139 -7.47 -12.64 3.99
C GLU A 139 -6.81 -13.50 2.91
N CYS A 140 -5.62 -13.13 2.44
CA CYS A 140 -4.86 -13.87 1.42
C CYS A 140 -5.69 -14.15 0.15
N LYS A 141 -6.48 -13.17 -0.30
CA LYS A 141 -7.31 -13.35 -1.49
C LYS A 141 -6.47 -13.37 -2.76
N GLU A 142 -6.93 -14.14 -3.73
CA GLU A 142 -6.39 -14.10 -5.08
C GLU A 142 -6.51 -12.69 -5.67
N LEU A 143 -5.37 -12.14 -6.08
CA LEU A 143 -5.27 -10.79 -6.60
C LEU A 143 -5.27 -10.76 -8.12
N LYS A 144 -5.88 -9.72 -8.68
CA LYS A 144 -5.88 -9.51 -10.12
C LYS A 144 -4.50 -9.03 -10.58
N LEU A 145 -3.79 -9.87 -11.34
CA LEU A 145 -2.60 -9.47 -12.10
C LEU A 145 -3.01 -8.53 -13.24
N ILE A 146 -2.41 -7.34 -13.27
CA ILE A 146 -2.65 -6.31 -14.30
C ILE A 146 -1.61 -6.40 -15.40
N HIS A 147 -0.36 -6.65 -15.03
CA HIS A 147 0.76 -6.67 -15.96
C HIS A 147 1.81 -7.67 -15.47
N GLU A 148 2.32 -8.44 -16.42
CA GLU A 148 3.50 -9.29 -16.30
C GLU A 148 4.33 -9.04 -17.56
N THR A 149 5.63 -8.78 -17.40
CA THR A 149 6.55 -8.75 -18.54
C THR A 149 7.35 -10.04 -18.53
N THR A 150 7.15 -10.90 -19.53
CA THR A 150 8.03 -12.03 -19.80
C THR A 150 9.36 -11.50 -20.37
N ASN A 151 10.46 -11.86 -19.73
CA ASN A 151 11.82 -11.61 -20.22
C ASN A 151 12.04 -12.18 -21.63
#